data_AF-A0A957GGP8-F1
#
_entry.id   AF-A0A957GGP8-F1
#
_cell.length_a   1.000
_cell.length_b   1.000
_cell.length_c   1.000
_cell.angle_alpha   90.00
_cell.angle_beta   90.00
_cell.angle_gamma   90.00
#
_symmetry.space_group_name_H-M   'P 1'
#
loop_
_entity.id
_entity.type
_entity.pdbx_description
1 polymer ?
#
loop_
_entity_poly.entity_id
_entity_poly.type
_entity_poly.pdbx_seq_one_letter_code
_entity_poly.pdbx_strand_id
1 'polypeptide(L)' 'IVSPLGQVLAGPLYNQEGILTATLDLAEVVQGKLDFDVVGHYARPDVFRLVVEERPFAPMI' A
#
# COMPACT_ATOMS: atom_id res chain seq x y z
N ILE A 1 11.98 4.95 -3.66
CA ILE A 1 10.68 4.69 -4.33
C ILE A 1 10.69 3.23 -4.74
N VAL A 2 9.67 2.46 -4.36
CA VAL A 2 9.58 1.02 -4.63
C VAL A 2 8.27 0.74 -5.37
N SER A 3 8.31 -0.11 -6.38
CA SER A 3 7.14 -0.50 -7.17
C SER A 3 6.26 -1.52 -6.42
N PRO A 4 5.01 -1.75 -6.87
CA PRO A 4 4.14 -2.79 -6.31
C PRO A 4 4.74 -4.20 -6.35
N LEU A 5 5.66 -4.46 -7.28
CA LEU A 5 6.34 -5.75 -7.45
C LEU A 5 7.65 -5.84 -6.61
N GLY A 6 7.91 -4.86 -5.75
CA GLY A 6 9.07 -4.83 -4.87
C GLY A 6 10.36 -4.29 -5.50
N GLN A 7 10.31 -3.78 -6.74
CA GLN A 7 11.48 -3.21 -7.40
C GLN A 7 11.80 -1.82 -6.84
N VAL A 8 13.06 -1.55 -6.51
CA VAL A 8 13.50 -0.19 -6.16
C VAL A 8 13.64 0.65 -7.43
N LEU A 9 12.74 1.63 -7.60
CA LEU A 9 12.70 2.55 -8.76
C LEU A 9 13.62 3.77 -8.58
N ALA A 10 13.84 4.21 -7.34
CA ALA A 10 14.75 5.31 -7.04
C ALA A 10 15.26 5.24 -5.60
N GLY A 11 16.53 5.59 -5.41
CA GLY A 11 17.22 5.54 -4.12
C GLY A 11 17.75 4.15 -3.77
N PRO A 12 18.20 3.95 -2.52
CA PRO A 12 18.28 4.96 -1.44
C PRO A 12 19.31 6.06 -1.72
N LEU A 13 19.04 7.28 -1.25
CA LEU A 13 19.98 8.40 -1.29
C LEU A 13 20.64 8.52 0.10
N TYR A 14 21.92 8.18 0.21
CA TYR A 14 22.64 8.18 1.48
C TYR A 14 23.65 9.33 1.56
N ASN A 15 23.72 9.97 2.73
CA ASN A 15 24.76 10.96 3.08
C ASN A 15 24.91 12.13 2.08
N GLN A 16 23.85 12.48 1.35
CA GLN A 16 23.86 13.59 0.40
C GLN A 16 22.45 14.17 0.21
N GLU A 17 22.40 15.42 -0.22
CA GLU A 17 21.16 16.08 -0.64
C GLU A 17 20.81 15.74 -2.09
N GLY A 18 19.52 15.70 -2.41
CA GLY A 18 19.04 15.48 -3.77
C GLY A 18 17.54 15.19 -3.84
N ILE A 19 17.01 15.20 -5.07
CA ILE A 19 15.61 14.89 -5.36
C ILE A 19 15.57 13.50 -6.02
N LEU A 20 14.84 12.57 -5.42
CA LEU A 20 14.53 11.28 -6.05
C LEU A 20 13.20 11.40 -6.80
N THR A 21 13.22 11.10 -8.10
CA THR A 21 12.03 11.02 -8.96
C THR A 21 11.95 9.63 -9.58
N ALA A 22 10.74 9.21 -9.95
CA ALA A 22 10.52 7.97 -10.70
C ALA A 22 9.30 8.15 -11.61
N THR A 23 9.34 7.51 -12.78
CA THR A 23 8.15 7.33 -13.63
C THR A 23 7.40 6.10 -13.14
N LEU A 24 6.08 6.20 -13.06
CA LEU A 24 5.22 5.14 -12.58
C LEU A 24 4.37 4.59 -13.72
N ASP A 25 4.32 3.27 -13.85
CA ASP A 25 3.27 2.60 -14.60
C ASP A 25 2.17 2.15 -13.63
N LEU A 26 0.97 2.70 -13.81
CA LEU A 26 -0.18 2.38 -12.96
C LEU A 26 -0.73 0.97 -13.23
N ALA A 27 -0.41 0.36 -14.37
CA ALA A 27 -0.82 -1.01 -14.69
C ALA A 27 -0.19 -2.04 -13.73
N GLU A 28 0.98 -1.75 -13.16
CA GLU A 28 1.66 -2.64 -12.20
C GLU A 28 0.82 -2.88 -10.93
N VAL A 29 -0.09 -1.97 -10.57
CA VAL A 29 -1.01 -2.17 -9.44
C VAL A 29 -1.96 -3.33 -9.70
N VAL A 30 -2.52 -3.39 -10.91
CA VAL A 30 -3.43 -4.48 -11.30
C VAL A 30 -2.65 -5.78 -11.38
N GLN A 31 -1.45 -5.76 -11.95
CA GLN A 31 -0.58 -6.94 -12.03
C GLN A 31 -0.24 -7.50 -10.65
N GLY A 32 0.17 -6.65 -9.70
CA GLY A 32 0.47 -7.10 -8.33
C GLY A 32 -0.75 -7.72 -7.62
N LYS A 33 -1.96 -7.22 -7.91
CA LYS A 33 -3.21 -7.81 -7.38
C LYS A 33 -3.57 -9.15 -8.01
N LEU A 34 -3.09 -9.47 -9.22
CA LEU A 34 -3.27 -10.81 -9.80
C LEU A 34 -2.50 -11.86 -8.99
N ASP A 35 -1.31 -11.51 -8.51
CA ASP A 35 -0.51 -12.38 -7.65
C ASP A 35 -1.07 -12.43 -6.21
N PHE A 36 -1.43 -11.27 -5.64
CA PHE A 36 -1.91 -11.19 -4.27
C PHE A 36 -2.91 -10.05 -4.02
N ASP A 37 -4.20 -10.39 -3.91
CA ASP A 37 -5.27 -9.44 -3.53
C ASP A 37 -5.80 -9.71 -2.12
N VAL A 38 -5.14 -9.09 -1.13
CA VAL A 38 -5.34 -9.33 0.31
C VAL A 38 -6.75 -9.00 0.82
N VAL A 39 -7.43 -8.00 0.24
CA VAL A 39 -8.80 -7.62 0.64
C VAL A 39 -9.89 -8.22 -0.25
N GLY A 40 -9.49 -8.97 -1.29
CA GLY A 40 -10.42 -9.64 -2.20
C GLY A 40 -10.38 -11.16 -2.02
N HIS A 41 -9.89 -11.88 -3.02
CA HIS A 41 -10.01 -13.35 -3.06
C HIS A 41 -9.21 -14.07 -1.95
N TYR A 42 -8.18 -13.43 -1.37
CA TYR A 42 -7.47 -13.96 -0.20
C TYR A 42 -8.12 -13.60 1.15
N ALA A 43 -9.14 -12.75 1.19
CA ALA A 43 -9.64 -12.15 2.44
C ALA A 43 -10.40 -13.10 3.38
N ARG A 44 -10.75 -14.33 2.96
CA ARG A 44 -11.51 -15.34 3.75
C ARG A 44 -12.56 -14.72 4.69
N PRO A 45 -13.57 -14.00 4.14
CA PRO A 45 -14.57 -13.29 4.95
C PRO A 45 -15.48 -14.24 5.75
N ASP A 46 -15.45 -15.52 5.43
CA ASP A 46 -16.09 -16.61 6.19
C ASP A 46 -15.37 -16.93 7.51
N VAL A 47 -14.11 -16.52 7.67
CA VAL A 47 -13.29 -16.76 8.87
C VAL A 47 -13.03 -15.46 9.64
N PHE A 48 -12.64 -14.39 8.93
CA PHE A 48 -12.26 -13.11 9.55
C PHE A 48 -13.04 -11.95 8.96
N ARG A 49 -13.47 -11.03 9.83
CA ARG A 49 -14.07 -9.75 9.42
C ARG A 49 -13.55 -8.64 10.31
N LEU A 50 -13.01 -7.59 9.69
CA LEU A 50 -12.69 -6.33 10.36
C LEU A 50 -13.82 -5.34 10.14
N VAL A 51 -14.29 -4.70 11.21
CA VAL A 51 -15.24 -3.58 11.17
C VAL A 51 -14.62 -2.42 11.94
N VAL A 52 -14.60 -1.24 11.33
CA VAL A 52 -13.98 -0.03 11.89
C VAL A 52 -15.08 0.99 12.24
N GLU A 53 -15.08 1.49 13.48
CA GLU A 53 -15.92 2.60 13.90
C GLU A 53 -15.16 3.91 13.71
N GLU A 54 -15.44 4.62 12.62
CA GLU A 54 -14.73 5.87 12.25
C GLU A 54 -15.34 7.13 12.88
N ARG A 55 -16.40 6.98 13.69
CA ARG A 55 -17.06 8.12 14.33
C ARG A 55 -16.13 8.74 15.39
N PRO A 56 -15.98 10.08 15.41
CA PRO A 56 -15.28 10.74 16.50
C PRO A 56 -15.97 10.44 17.83
N PHE A 57 -15.19 10.01 18.82
CA PHE A 57 -15.69 9.91 20.18
C PHE A 57 -15.81 11.32 20.76
N ALA A 58 -16.97 11.64 21.34
CA ALA A 58 -17.14 12.90 22.03
C ALA A 58 -16.13 13.00 23.19
N PRO A 59 -15.49 14.16 23.40
CA PRO A 59 -14.63 14.36 24.55
C PRO A 59 -15.48 14.18 25.82
N MET A 60 -14.95 13.44 26.79
CA MET A 60 -15.55 13.44 28.13
C MET A 60 -15.23 14.79 28.77
N ILE A 61 -16.28 15.52 29.14
CA ILE A 61 -16.22 16.79 29.89
C ILE A 61 -16.42 16.47 31.38
#